data_AF-A0A511Y4Q9-F1
#
_entry.id   AF-A0A511Y4Q9-F1
#
_cell.length_a   1.000
_cell.length_b   1.000
_cell.length_c   1.000
_cell.angle_alpha   90.00
_cell.angle_beta   90.00
_cell.angle_gamma   90.00
#
_symmetry.space_group_name_H-M   'P 1'
#
loop_
_entity.id
_entity.type
_entity.pdbx_description
1 polymer ?
#
loop_
_entity_poly.entity_id
_entity_poly.type
_entity_poly.pdbx_seq_one_letter_code
_entity_poly.pdbx_strand_id
1 'polypeptide(L)'
;MNSQKPKDDIYLNKNGKVSTVFRNSKPNRFFDAGNGNQELFFNDPGNVDKLAQGEIYNIGDQVYYPIDYNEFLKVIASVPHTNKIRTLLAQGRLGNTVISPSAQLSAYAMIGYESTYGEADFSAHYLSRKLDIGNDVNQNNAFYHVRFGNTNTIYSLMDAGNFMWGGWSKFIGLFNHEVTGGVNTYEYIYNGRADTNADSKSIFNGRAFLLSK
;
A
#
# COMPACT_ATOMS: atom_id res chain seq x y z
N MET A 1 8.27 -25.44 28.29
CA MET A 1 8.39 -24.09 28.91
C MET A 1 7.62 -23.13 28.01
N ASN A 2 6.50 -22.58 28.49
CA ASN A 2 5.68 -21.62 27.75
C ASN A 2 6.28 -20.23 27.92
N SER A 3 7.07 -19.75 26.95
CA SER A 3 7.53 -18.36 26.94
C SER A 3 6.35 -17.46 26.54
N GLN A 4 5.60 -16.97 27.53
CA GLN A 4 4.65 -15.88 27.31
C GLN A 4 5.44 -14.66 26.83
N LYS A 5 5.29 -14.33 25.54
CA LYS A 5 5.91 -13.17 24.90
C LYS A 5 5.52 -11.89 25.69
N PRO A 6 6.48 -10.99 26.03
CA PRO A 6 6.14 -9.69 26.58
C PRO A 6 5.42 -8.86 25.52
N LYS A 7 4.43 -8.08 25.95
CA LYS A 7 3.50 -7.37 25.07
C LYS A 7 3.07 -6.06 25.77
N ASP A 8 3.06 -4.93 25.05
CA ASP A 8 3.18 -3.56 25.59
C ASP A 8 2.31 -2.49 24.88
N ASP A 9 2.04 -1.35 25.53
CA ASP A 9 1.55 -0.15 24.82
C ASP A 9 2.75 0.66 24.28
N ILE A 10 2.83 0.79 22.95
CA ILE A 10 3.96 1.34 22.22
C ILE A 10 3.54 2.66 21.58
N TYR A 11 4.18 3.73 21.99
CA TYR A 11 3.91 5.08 21.47
C TYR A 11 4.97 5.44 20.44
N LEU A 12 4.52 5.86 19.27
CA LEU A 12 5.32 6.16 18.11
C LEU A 12 5.33 7.66 17.85
N ASN A 13 6.50 8.19 17.52
CA ASN A 13 6.63 9.57 17.04
C ASN A 13 6.23 9.68 15.56
N LYS A 14 6.23 10.91 15.03
CA LYS A 14 5.88 11.22 13.64
C LYS A 14 6.74 10.51 12.57
N ASN A 15 7.92 10.01 12.96
CA ASN A 15 8.83 9.28 12.08
C ASN A 15 8.60 7.76 12.16
N GLY A 16 7.57 7.32 12.89
CA GLY A 16 7.24 5.91 13.12
C GLY A 16 8.22 5.16 14.02
N LYS A 17 9.01 5.89 14.82
CA LYS A 17 9.91 5.31 15.83
C LYS A 17 9.29 5.30 17.20
N VAL A 18 9.60 4.27 17.99
CA VAL A 18 9.17 4.14 19.39
C VAL A 18 9.74 5.28 20.22
N SER A 19 8.85 6.09 20.80
CA SER A 19 9.20 7.15 21.74
C SER A 19 9.02 6.72 23.19
N THR A 20 7.99 5.90 23.46
CA THR A 20 7.64 5.44 24.82
C THR A 20 7.10 4.02 24.76
N VAL A 21 7.42 3.21 25.78
CA VAL A 21 6.88 1.85 25.94
C VAL A 21 6.33 1.71 27.36
N PHE A 22 5.06 1.33 27.48
CA PHE A 22 4.46 0.94 28.75
C PHE A 22 4.30 -0.57 28.80
N ARG A 23 5.11 -1.20 29.66
CA ARG A 23 5.09 -2.65 29.85
C ARG A 23 3.87 -3.06 30.67
N ASN A 24 2.92 -3.75 30.06
CA ASN A 24 1.61 -4.05 30.68
C ASN A 24 1.19 -5.53 30.57
N SER A 25 2.04 -6.39 30.00
CA SER A 25 1.81 -7.83 29.84
C SER A 25 0.58 -8.18 28.99
N LYS A 26 0.16 -7.30 28.06
CA LYS A 26 -0.98 -7.47 27.12
C LYS A 26 -0.52 -7.26 25.68
N PRO A 27 -1.11 -7.91 24.64
CA PRO A 27 -0.70 -7.77 23.22
C PRO A 27 -0.27 -6.37 22.80
N ASN A 28 0.79 -6.28 21.98
CA ASN A 28 1.32 -4.98 21.56
C ASN A 28 0.23 -4.13 20.92
N ARG A 29 0.08 -2.91 21.43
CA ARG A 29 -0.79 -1.88 20.86
C ARG A 29 0.05 -0.69 20.49
N PHE A 30 -0.27 -0.07 19.36
CA PHE A 30 0.55 0.99 18.79
C PHE A 30 -0.25 2.29 18.80
N PHE A 31 0.38 3.38 19.24
CA PHE A 31 -0.27 4.69 19.37
C PHE A 31 0.55 5.76 18.70
N ASP A 32 -0.11 6.68 17.99
CA ASP A 32 0.52 7.86 17.43
C ASP A 32 0.60 8.98 18.49
N ALA A 33 1.78 9.14 19.10
CA ALA A 33 2.01 10.16 20.11
C ALA A 33 1.88 11.59 19.54
N GLY A 34 2.08 11.77 18.23
CA GLY A 34 1.97 13.06 17.56
C GLY A 34 0.54 13.43 17.17
N ASN A 35 -0.38 12.47 17.14
CA ASN A 35 -1.78 12.67 16.71
C ASN A 35 -2.78 12.28 17.81
N GLY A 36 -2.64 12.90 18.98
CA GLY A 36 -3.60 12.73 20.08
C GLY A 36 -3.65 11.32 20.67
N ASN A 37 -2.56 10.55 20.56
CA ASN A 37 -2.48 9.15 21.00
C ASN A 37 -3.50 8.24 20.31
N GLN A 38 -3.81 8.52 19.04
CA GLN A 38 -4.68 7.65 18.24
C GLN A 38 -4.06 6.25 18.10
N GLU A 39 -4.86 5.21 18.33
CA GLU A 39 -4.42 3.83 18.13
C GLU A 39 -4.23 3.52 16.64
N LEU A 40 -3.16 2.81 16.34
CA LEU A 40 -2.75 2.37 15.01
C LEU A 40 -2.95 0.87 14.87
N PHE A 41 -3.39 0.45 13.69
CA PHE A 41 -3.72 -0.93 13.38
C PHE A 41 -2.96 -1.39 12.14
N PHE A 42 -2.43 -2.61 12.18
CA PHE A 42 -1.90 -3.24 10.98
C PHE A 42 -3.02 -3.62 10.01
N ASN A 43 -2.75 -3.57 8.71
CA ASN A 43 -3.73 -3.87 7.68
C ASN A 43 -4.11 -5.36 7.66
N ASP A 44 -3.13 -6.25 7.86
CA ASP A 44 -3.32 -7.70 7.96
C ASP A 44 -2.71 -8.29 9.26
N PRO A 45 -3.32 -8.01 10.43
CA PRO A 45 -2.82 -8.44 11.73
C PRO A 45 -2.88 -9.96 11.93
N GLY A 46 -3.63 -10.69 11.09
CA GLY A 46 -3.83 -12.13 11.20
C GLY A 46 -2.73 -12.96 10.56
N ASN A 47 -2.08 -12.42 9.52
CA ASN A 47 -1.10 -13.15 8.72
C ASN A 47 0.29 -12.51 8.82
N VAL A 48 0.66 -11.63 7.89
CA VAL A 48 2.03 -11.13 7.74
C VAL A 48 2.42 -10.22 8.90
N ASP A 49 1.48 -9.40 9.39
CA ASP A 49 1.75 -8.45 10.46
C ASP A 49 1.70 -9.08 11.87
N LYS A 50 1.36 -10.37 11.96
CA LYS A 50 1.28 -11.10 13.24
C LYS A 50 2.62 -11.13 13.98
N LEU A 51 3.73 -11.10 13.26
CA LEU A 51 5.07 -11.08 13.86
C LEU A 51 5.30 -9.76 14.61
N ALA A 52 4.97 -8.62 14.00
CA ALA A 52 5.11 -7.30 14.60
C ALA A 52 4.33 -7.14 15.93
N GLN A 53 3.22 -7.86 16.09
CA GLN A 53 2.43 -7.86 17.34
C GLN A 53 3.07 -8.63 18.51
N GLY A 54 4.06 -9.49 18.22
CA GLY A 54 4.73 -10.34 19.20
C GLY A 54 6.18 -9.98 19.48
N GLU A 55 6.68 -8.90 18.88
CA GLU A 55 8.05 -8.43 19.06
C GLU A 55 8.23 -7.60 20.34
N ILE A 56 9.47 -7.54 20.82
CA ILE A 56 9.85 -6.69 21.95
C ILE A 56 10.40 -5.40 21.37
N TYR A 57 9.69 -4.29 21.62
CA TYR A 57 10.12 -2.97 21.16
C TYR A 57 10.82 -2.20 22.27
N ASN A 58 11.82 -1.45 21.87
CA ASN A 58 12.59 -0.53 22.70
C ASN A 58 12.50 0.89 22.12
N ILE A 59 12.76 1.88 22.96
CA ILE A 59 12.81 3.29 22.52
C ILE A 59 13.85 3.44 21.42
N GLY A 60 13.45 4.06 20.31
CA GLY A 60 14.27 4.26 19.13
C GLY A 60 14.03 3.25 18.00
N ASP A 61 13.40 2.11 18.29
CA ASP A 61 13.10 1.09 17.28
C ASP A 61 12.13 1.64 16.22
N GLN A 62 12.31 1.20 14.97
CA GLN A 62 11.49 1.59 13.84
C GLN A 62 10.29 0.64 13.72
N VAL A 63 9.07 1.18 13.71
CA VAL A 63 7.84 0.38 13.52
C VAL A 63 7.26 0.58 12.12
N TYR A 64 7.26 1.81 11.59
CA TYR A 64 6.79 2.06 10.23
C TYR A 64 7.51 3.25 9.60
N TYR A 65 7.56 3.32 8.27
CA TYR A 65 8.09 4.46 7.53
C TYR A 65 6.93 5.35 7.04
N PRO A 66 6.90 6.64 7.41
CA PRO A 66 5.84 7.53 6.97
C PRO A 66 6.01 7.94 5.50
N ILE A 67 4.89 8.05 4.80
CA ILE A 67 4.77 8.72 3.50
C ILE A 67 3.66 9.75 3.63
N ASP A 68 3.98 11.03 3.46
CA ASP A 68 2.95 12.07 3.50
C ASP A 68 2.14 12.14 2.20
N TYR A 69 1.02 12.88 2.23
CA TYR A 69 0.12 12.98 1.07
C TYR A 69 0.79 13.59 -0.17
N ASN A 70 1.69 14.57 0.01
CA ASN A 70 2.37 15.23 -1.11
C ASN A 70 3.40 14.30 -1.74
N GLU A 71 4.15 13.56 -0.91
CA GLU A 71 5.05 12.51 -1.36
C GLU A 71 4.28 11.43 -2.12
N PHE A 72 3.18 10.93 -1.55
CA PHE A 72 2.30 9.96 -2.21
C PHE A 72 1.83 10.46 -3.59
N LEU A 73 1.30 11.68 -3.67
CA LEU A 73 0.85 12.27 -4.94
C LEU A 73 1.97 12.39 -5.96
N LYS A 74 3.13 12.88 -5.53
CA LYS A 74 4.30 13.05 -6.40
C LYS A 74 4.71 11.71 -7.01
N VAL A 75 4.73 10.65 -6.20
CA VAL A 75 5.19 9.33 -6.63
C VAL A 75 4.21 8.71 -7.62
N ILE A 76 2.91 8.69 -7.32
CA ILE A 76 1.93 8.11 -8.26
C ILE A 76 1.88 8.91 -9.57
N ALA A 77 2.09 10.23 -9.54
CA ALA A 77 2.13 11.07 -10.74
C ALA A 77 3.42 10.87 -11.57
N SER A 78 4.49 10.35 -10.96
CA SER A 78 5.78 10.13 -11.61
C SER A 78 5.87 8.83 -12.41
N VAL A 79 4.89 7.93 -12.27
CA VAL A 79 4.84 6.68 -13.04
C VAL A 79 4.87 7.01 -14.55
N PRO A 80 5.77 6.38 -15.32
CA PRO A 80 5.84 6.57 -16.77
C PRO A 80 4.50 6.29 -17.45
N HIS A 81 4.29 6.91 -18.61
CA HIS A 81 3.07 6.78 -19.40
C HIS A 81 1.75 7.24 -18.73
N THR A 82 1.75 7.70 -17.47
CA THR A 82 0.55 8.16 -16.75
C THR A 82 -0.33 9.11 -17.56
N ASN A 83 0.24 10.16 -18.18
CA ASN A 83 -0.53 11.09 -19.00
C ASN A 83 -1.08 10.45 -20.28
N LYS A 84 -0.29 9.56 -20.91
CA LYS A 84 -0.71 8.84 -22.12
C LYS A 84 -1.86 7.87 -21.82
N ILE A 85 -1.78 7.13 -20.71
CA ILE A 85 -2.84 6.25 -20.23
C ILE A 85 -4.12 7.06 -20.00
N ARG A 86 -4.04 8.21 -19.30
CA ARG A 86 -5.19 9.08 -19.07
C ARG A 86 -5.84 9.55 -20.37
N THR A 87 -5.04 9.99 -21.34
CA THR A 87 -5.54 10.39 -22.67
C THR A 87 -6.21 9.23 -23.38
N LEU A 88 -5.60 8.04 -23.38
CA LEU A 88 -6.16 6.85 -24.04
C LEU A 88 -7.44 6.37 -23.36
N LEU A 89 -7.53 6.40 -22.03
CA LEU A 89 -8.76 6.10 -21.30
C LEU A 89 -9.87 7.12 -21.62
N ALA A 90 -9.54 8.40 -21.70
CA ALA A 90 -10.50 9.43 -22.10
C ALA A 90 -10.99 9.22 -23.54
N GLN A 91 -10.09 8.92 -24.48
CA GLN A 91 -10.43 8.58 -25.87
C GLN A 91 -11.27 7.30 -25.95
N GLY A 92 -10.94 6.27 -25.16
CA GLY A 92 -11.70 5.03 -25.08
C GLY A 92 -13.15 5.22 -24.63
N ARG A 93 -13.41 6.25 -23.83
CA ARG A 93 -14.73 6.52 -23.24
C ARG A 93 -15.54 7.56 -24.01
N LEU A 94 -14.88 8.54 -24.62
CA LEU A 94 -15.52 9.68 -25.31
C LEU A 94 -15.39 9.61 -26.84
N GLY A 95 -14.57 8.68 -27.35
CA GLY A 95 -14.35 8.50 -28.79
C GLY A 95 -15.51 7.81 -29.51
N ASN A 96 -15.40 7.74 -30.84
CA ASN A 96 -16.33 6.99 -31.67
C ASN A 96 -16.01 5.48 -31.69
N THR A 97 -16.89 4.68 -32.29
CA THR A 97 -16.81 3.21 -32.30
C THR A 97 -15.53 2.61 -32.90
N VAL A 98 -14.75 3.39 -33.67
CA VAL A 98 -13.48 2.93 -34.28
C VAL A 98 -12.28 3.24 -33.37
N ILE A 99 -12.25 4.43 -32.78
CA ILE A 99 -11.15 4.90 -31.94
C ILE A 99 -11.24 4.29 -30.53
N SER A 100 -12.46 4.17 -30.00
CA SER A 100 -12.67 3.78 -28.60
C SER A 100 -12.09 2.41 -28.24
N PRO A 101 -12.29 1.33 -29.03
CA PRO A 101 -11.76 0.01 -28.68
C PRO A 101 -10.23 -0.06 -28.71
N SER A 102 -9.59 0.55 -29.73
CA SER A 102 -8.12 0.52 -29.88
C SER A 102 -7.41 1.37 -28.82
N ALA A 103 -7.99 2.52 -28.46
CA ALA A 103 -7.50 3.37 -27.38
C ALA A 103 -7.61 2.66 -26.02
N GLN A 104 -8.75 2.02 -25.76
CA GLN A 104 -8.98 1.28 -24.51
C GLN A 104 -8.02 0.09 -24.36
N LEU A 105 -7.82 -0.70 -25.43
CA LEU A 105 -6.85 -1.79 -25.43
C LEU A 105 -5.43 -1.30 -25.15
N SER A 106 -5.03 -0.21 -25.82
CA SER A 106 -3.69 0.39 -25.63
C SER A 106 -3.51 0.91 -24.20
N ALA A 107 -4.53 1.52 -23.61
CA ALA A 107 -4.51 1.96 -22.22
C ALA A 107 -4.30 0.79 -21.27
N TYR A 108 -5.08 -0.29 -21.40
CA TYR A 108 -4.97 -1.46 -20.52
C TYR A 108 -3.65 -2.20 -20.70
N ALA A 109 -3.11 -2.29 -21.92
CA ALA A 109 -1.78 -2.86 -22.16
C ALA A 109 -0.69 -2.06 -21.42
N MET A 110 -0.76 -0.73 -21.47
CA MET A 110 0.19 0.13 -20.73
C MET A 110 0.01 0.03 -19.21
N ILE A 111 -1.23 -0.04 -18.73
CA ILE A 111 -1.51 -0.25 -17.31
C ILE A 111 -0.92 -1.58 -16.86
N GLY A 112 -1.13 -2.66 -17.62
CA GLY A 112 -0.56 -3.97 -17.35
C GLY A 112 0.98 -3.93 -17.31
N TYR A 113 1.61 -3.26 -18.28
CA TYR A 113 3.06 -3.07 -18.31
C TYR A 113 3.56 -2.33 -17.06
N GLU A 114 3.00 -1.16 -16.74
CA GLU A 114 3.43 -0.37 -15.57
C GLU A 114 3.20 -1.13 -14.25
N SER A 115 2.15 -1.95 -14.16
CA SER A 115 1.81 -2.69 -12.94
C SER A 115 2.65 -3.96 -12.74
N THR A 116 3.43 -4.39 -13.73
CA THR A 116 4.17 -5.67 -13.68
C THR A 116 5.66 -5.54 -13.96
N TYR A 117 6.06 -4.59 -14.81
CA TYR A 117 7.46 -4.37 -15.21
C TYR A 117 7.89 -2.91 -15.08
N GLY A 118 6.93 -1.99 -15.00
CA GLY A 118 7.19 -0.55 -14.86
C GLY A 118 7.03 -0.07 -13.43
N GLU A 119 6.93 1.25 -13.27
CA GLU A 119 7.10 1.90 -11.96
C GLU A 119 5.83 1.87 -11.07
N ALA A 120 4.73 1.28 -11.55
CA ALA A 120 3.51 1.11 -10.76
C ALA A 120 3.49 -0.17 -9.91
N ASP A 121 4.51 -1.03 -9.99
CA ASP A 121 4.82 -1.97 -8.91
C ASP A 121 5.57 -1.23 -7.78
N PHE A 122 4.78 -0.52 -6.97
CA PHE A 122 5.33 0.39 -5.96
C PHE A 122 6.09 -0.35 -4.84
N SER A 123 5.74 -1.61 -4.56
CA SER A 123 6.47 -2.47 -3.62
C SER A 123 7.88 -2.76 -4.14
N ALA A 124 8.01 -3.31 -5.35
CA ALA A 124 9.29 -3.67 -5.97
C ALA A 124 10.19 -2.46 -6.22
N HIS A 125 9.59 -1.31 -6.54
CA HIS A 125 10.32 -0.15 -7.03
C HIS A 125 10.42 0.97 -6.01
N TYR A 126 9.40 1.81 -5.90
CA TYR A 126 9.51 3.02 -5.09
C TYR A 126 9.77 2.73 -3.60
N LEU A 127 8.99 1.82 -2.99
CA LEU A 127 9.11 1.52 -1.56
C LEU A 127 10.41 0.80 -1.26
N SER A 128 10.78 -0.21 -2.05
CA SER A 128 12.05 -0.93 -1.83
C SER A 128 13.27 0.00 -1.92
N ARG A 129 13.27 0.95 -2.87
CA ARG A 129 14.31 1.99 -2.97
C ARG A 129 14.27 2.99 -1.80
N LYS A 130 13.08 3.42 -1.35
CA LYS A 130 12.94 4.33 -0.20
C LYS A 130 13.46 3.71 1.09
N LEU A 131 13.31 2.40 1.24
CA LEU A 131 13.72 1.65 2.44
C LEU A 131 15.16 1.13 2.35
N ASP A 132 15.83 1.29 1.21
CA ASP A 132 17.18 0.78 0.93
C ASP A 132 17.30 -0.74 1.14
N ILE A 133 16.26 -1.49 0.73
CA ILE A 133 16.18 -2.95 0.91
C ILE A 133 16.50 -3.73 -0.38
N GLY A 134 16.95 -3.03 -1.42
CA GLY A 134 17.23 -3.56 -2.76
C GLY A 134 16.20 -3.15 -3.81
N ASN A 135 16.35 -3.68 -5.02
CA ASN A 135 15.34 -3.62 -6.07
C ASN A 135 14.58 -4.95 -6.11
N ASP A 136 13.30 -4.91 -6.48
CA ASP A 136 12.48 -6.10 -6.79
C ASP A 136 12.14 -6.98 -5.59
N VAL A 137 11.96 -6.39 -4.41
CA VAL A 137 11.46 -7.11 -3.23
C VAL A 137 9.95 -7.34 -3.37
N ASN A 138 9.59 -8.41 -4.08
CA ASN A 138 8.23 -8.91 -4.27
C ASN A 138 7.78 -9.89 -3.20
N GLN A 139 8.30 -9.75 -1.99
CA GLN A 139 8.02 -10.66 -0.88
C GLN A 139 7.40 -9.92 0.28
N ASN A 140 6.36 -10.53 0.84
CA ASN A 140 5.66 -10.02 1.99
C ASN A 140 6.60 -10.07 3.21
N ASN A 141 7.27 -8.95 3.48
CA ASN A 141 8.27 -8.84 4.51
C ASN A 141 7.66 -8.19 5.75
N ALA A 142 7.57 -8.96 6.84
CA ALA A 142 7.01 -8.52 8.11
C ALA A 142 7.88 -7.52 8.88
N PHE A 143 9.06 -7.16 8.37
CA PHE A 143 9.98 -6.20 9.01
C PHE A 143 9.88 -4.78 8.43
N TYR A 144 9.14 -4.60 7.34
CA TYR A 144 9.00 -3.31 6.68
C TYR A 144 7.54 -2.92 6.57
N HIS A 145 7.19 -1.88 7.32
CA HIS A 145 5.85 -1.33 7.33
C HIS A 145 5.84 0.14 6.93
N VAL A 146 4.73 0.57 6.35
CA VAL A 146 4.54 1.92 5.83
C VAL A 146 3.23 2.49 6.34
N ARG A 147 3.20 3.79 6.61
CA ARG A 147 1.97 4.51 6.98
C ARG A 147 1.80 5.73 6.07
N PHE A 148 0.59 5.93 5.57
CA PHE A 148 0.27 7.02 4.66
C PHE A 148 -0.46 8.16 5.38
N GLY A 149 0.14 9.35 5.37
CA GLY A 149 -0.38 10.53 6.06
C GLY A 149 -0.73 10.23 7.53
N ASN A 150 -1.92 10.65 7.95
CA ASN A 150 -2.42 10.45 9.32
C ASN A 150 -3.44 9.31 9.40
N THR A 151 -3.41 8.33 8.48
CA THR A 151 -4.29 7.15 8.60
C THR A 151 -4.02 6.42 9.92
N ASN A 152 -5.01 5.72 10.45
CA ASN A 152 -4.82 4.82 11.59
C ASN A 152 -4.34 3.43 11.16
N THR A 153 -4.00 3.23 9.89
CA THR A 153 -3.57 1.95 9.33
C THR A 153 -2.10 1.95 8.98
N ILE A 154 -1.39 0.90 9.41
CA ILE A 154 -0.02 0.55 9.06
C ILE A 154 -0.10 -0.62 8.06
N TYR A 155 0.62 -0.51 6.95
CA TYR A 155 0.60 -1.50 5.87
C TYR A 155 1.94 -2.23 5.81
N SER A 156 1.92 -3.54 5.57
CA SER A 156 3.12 -4.29 5.16
C SER A 156 3.69 -3.71 3.85
N LEU A 157 4.93 -4.04 3.48
CA LEU A 157 5.53 -3.56 2.23
C LEU A 157 4.65 -3.82 0.99
N MET A 158 4.11 -5.04 0.88
CA MET A 158 3.24 -5.42 -0.24
C MET A 158 1.91 -4.69 -0.20
N ASP A 159 1.27 -4.62 0.97
CA ASP A 159 0.03 -3.88 1.16
C ASP A 159 0.21 -2.38 0.86
N ALA A 160 1.36 -1.82 1.22
CA ALA A 160 1.69 -0.43 0.93
C ALA A 160 1.88 -0.20 -0.57
N GLY A 161 2.47 -1.16 -1.28
CA GLY A 161 2.53 -1.17 -2.74
C GLY A 161 1.13 -1.15 -3.36
N ASN A 162 0.26 -2.05 -2.87
CA ASN A 162 -1.14 -2.15 -3.27
C ASN A 162 -1.94 -0.86 -2.96
N PHE A 163 -1.68 -0.22 -1.82
CA PHE A 163 -2.25 1.08 -1.49
C PHE A 163 -1.83 2.15 -2.50
N MET A 164 -0.55 2.24 -2.85
CA MET A 164 -0.07 3.21 -3.84
C MET A 164 -0.62 2.92 -5.24
N TRP A 165 -0.71 1.64 -5.64
CA TRP A 165 -1.34 1.23 -6.88
C TRP A 165 -2.82 1.60 -6.91
N GLY A 166 -3.52 1.44 -5.78
CA GLY A 166 -4.87 1.96 -5.58
C GLY A 166 -4.97 3.46 -5.85
N GLY A 167 -4.10 4.25 -5.23
CA GLY A 167 -3.98 5.68 -5.51
C GLY A 167 -3.78 5.99 -6.98
N TRP A 168 -2.77 5.38 -7.59
CA TRP A 168 -2.43 5.57 -9.00
C TRP A 168 -3.58 5.18 -9.94
N SER A 169 -4.21 4.03 -9.74
CA SER A 169 -5.35 3.57 -10.54
C SER A 169 -6.50 4.58 -10.52
N LYS A 170 -6.75 5.24 -9.39
CA LYS A 170 -7.76 6.32 -9.31
C LYS A 170 -7.27 7.58 -10.01
N PHE A 171 -5.99 7.93 -9.85
CA PHE A 171 -5.36 9.09 -10.49
C PHE A 171 -5.38 9.03 -12.02
N ILE A 172 -5.12 7.86 -12.60
CA ILE A 172 -5.22 7.64 -14.06
C ILE A 172 -6.67 7.55 -14.56
N GLY A 173 -7.64 7.47 -13.64
CA GLY A 173 -9.06 7.53 -13.96
C GLY A 173 -9.73 6.17 -14.15
N LEU A 174 -9.18 5.06 -13.64
CA LEU A 174 -9.90 3.79 -13.59
C LEU A 174 -11.09 3.87 -12.61
N PHE A 175 -12.20 3.27 -13.01
CA PHE A 175 -13.39 3.06 -12.19
C PHE A 175 -13.20 1.91 -11.23
N ASN A 176 -14.02 1.86 -10.18
CA ASN A 176 -13.93 0.80 -9.17
C ASN A 176 -14.18 -0.59 -9.78
N HIS A 177 -15.12 -0.71 -10.71
CA HIS A 177 -15.42 -2.00 -11.36
C HIS A 177 -14.30 -2.47 -12.29
N GLU A 178 -13.57 -1.57 -12.96
CA GLU A 178 -12.39 -1.91 -13.77
C GLU A 178 -11.28 -2.46 -12.87
N VAL A 179 -11.10 -1.88 -11.68
CA VAL A 179 -10.14 -2.36 -10.68
C VAL A 179 -10.55 -3.71 -10.09
N THR A 180 -11.80 -3.85 -9.62
CA THR A 180 -12.31 -5.13 -9.10
C THR A 180 -12.25 -6.24 -10.16
N GLY A 181 -12.61 -5.93 -11.41
CA GLY A 181 -12.53 -6.88 -12.52
C GLY A 181 -11.09 -7.29 -12.84
N GLY A 182 -10.13 -6.35 -12.79
CA GLY A 182 -8.71 -6.62 -12.99
C GLY A 182 -8.13 -7.52 -11.89
N VAL A 183 -8.43 -7.22 -10.63
CA VAL A 183 -8.06 -8.07 -9.47
C VAL A 183 -8.61 -9.48 -9.65
N ASN A 184 -9.91 -9.62 -9.95
CA ASN A 184 -10.54 -10.93 -10.16
C ASN A 184 -10.06 -11.68 -11.42
N THR A 185 -9.54 -10.98 -12.44
CA THR A 185 -9.05 -11.62 -13.68
C THR A 185 -7.60 -12.10 -13.52
N TYR A 186 -6.79 -11.37 -12.76
CA TYR A 186 -5.43 -11.80 -12.39
C TYR A 186 -5.47 -13.09 -11.54
N GLU A 187 -6.47 -13.22 -10.67
CA GLU A 187 -6.80 -14.43 -9.91
C GLU A 187 -7.03 -15.67 -10.79
N TYR A 188 -7.73 -15.50 -11.93
CA TYR A 188 -8.07 -16.62 -12.83
C TYR A 188 -6.87 -17.08 -13.68
N ILE A 189 -5.97 -16.16 -14.05
CA ILE A 189 -4.93 -16.42 -15.05
C ILE A 189 -3.60 -16.85 -14.41
N TYR A 190 -3.20 -16.30 -13.27
CA TYR A 190 -1.79 -16.40 -12.85
C TYR A 190 -1.47 -17.24 -11.62
N ASN A 191 -2.37 -17.53 -10.67
CA ASN A 191 -1.91 -18.24 -9.46
C ASN A 191 -2.87 -19.14 -8.66
N GLY A 192 -4.16 -19.30 -9.01
CA GLY A 192 -5.03 -20.26 -8.30
C GLY A 192 -5.11 -20.09 -6.77
N ARG A 193 -4.66 -18.95 -6.26
CA ARG A 193 -4.72 -18.51 -4.87
C ARG A 193 -5.25 -17.09 -4.92
N ALA A 194 -6.36 -16.86 -4.23
CA ALA A 194 -7.01 -15.57 -4.15
C ALA A 194 -6.04 -14.51 -3.62
N ASP A 195 -6.02 -13.33 -4.24
CA ASP A 195 -5.49 -12.13 -3.58
C ASP A 195 -6.22 -11.96 -2.25
N THR A 196 -5.49 -11.58 -1.21
CA THR A 196 -6.06 -11.60 0.13
C THR A 196 -7.04 -10.44 0.30
N ASN A 197 -8.02 -10.58 1.19
CA ASN A 197 -8.92 -9.46 1.55
C ASN A 197 -8.13 -8.21 2.00
N ALA A 198 -6.89 -8.39 2.48
CA ALA A 198 -5.99 -7.31 2.85
C ALA A 198 -5.49 -6.50 1.63
N ASP A 199 -5.15 -7.16 0.53
CA ASP A 199 -4.68 -6.53 -0.71
C ASP A 199 -5.79 -5.65 -1.33
N SER A 200 -7.00 -6.21 -1.46
CA SER A 200 -8.17 -5.47 -1.95
C SER A 200 -8.49 -4.27 -1.06
N LYS A 201 -8.47 -4.46 0.26
CA LYS A 201 -8.64 -3.38 1.24
C LYS A 201 -7.56 -2.29 1.08
N SER A 202 -6.30 -2.67 0.88
CA SER A 202 -5.19 -1.75 0.65
C SER A 202 -5.41 -0.90 -0.60
N ILE A 203 -5.77 -1.53 -1.73
CA ILE A 203 -6.08 -0.85 -2.99
C ILE A 203 -7.20 0.19 -2.80
N PHE A 204 -8.32 -0.20 -2.21
CA PHE A 204 -9.45 0.72 -2.05
C PHE A 204 -9.19 1.83 -1.03
N ASN A 205 -8.41 1.56 0.02
CA ASN A 205 -7.94 2.60 0.94
C ASN A 205 -7.07 3.63 0.22
N GLY A 206 -6.17 3.20 -0.66
CA GLY A 206 -5.34 4.11 -1.47
C GLY A 206 -6.16 4.98 -2.42
N ARG A 207 -7.18 4.39 -3.05
CA ARG A 207 -8.15 5.12 -3.89
C ARG A 207 -8.91 6.19 -3.10
N ALA A 208 -9.33 5.86 -1.87
CA ALA A 208 -10.02 6.80 -0.98
C ALA A 208 -9.06 7.90 -0.46
N PHE A 209 -7.83 7.54 -0.12
CA PHE A 209 -6.80 8.47 0.36
C PHE A 209 -6.50 9.57 -0.65
N LEU A 210 -6.43 9.23 -1.95
CA LEU A 210 -6.26 10.22 -3.02
C LEU A 210 -7.33 11.33 -2.98
N LEU A 211 -8.57 10.97 -2.58
CA LEU A 211 -9.73 11.87 -2.54
C LEU A 211 -9.93 12.57 -1.19
N SER A 212 -9.04 12.35 -0.21
CA SER A 212 -9.23 12.81 1.18
C SER A 212 -8.81 14.26 1.45
N LYS A 213 -8.40 15.00 0.42
CA LYS A 213 -7.92 16.38 0.45
C LYS A 213 -8.65 17.20 -0.60
#